data_AF-A0A534NVL1-F1
#
_entry.id   AF-A0A534NVL1-F1
#
_cell.length_a   1.000
_cell.length_b   1.000
_cell.length_c   1.000
_cell.angle_alpha   90.00
_cell.angle_beta   90.00
_cell.angle_gamma   90.00
#
_symmetry.space_group_name_H-M   'P 1'
#
loop_
_entity.id
_entity.type
_entity.pdbx_description
1 polymer ?
#
loop_
_entity_poly.entity_id
_entity_poly.type
_entity_poly.pdbx_seq_one_letter_code
_entity_poly.pdbx_strand_id
1 'polypeptide(L)'
;MRKPEPMNRLLQGDVGSGKTAVALCAALLAVEDGYQAALMAPTEILAEQHARSLRALLRERREVHVELVTGSLGTRERSHADRLVRGGA
;
A
#
# COMPACT_ATOMS: atom_id res chain seq x y z
N MET A 1 15.06 3.57 1.34
CA MET A 1 15.54 2.60 2.35
C MET A 1 17.01 2.24 2.06
N ARG A 2 17.97 3.16 2.27
CA ARG A 2 19.34 3.00 1.73
C ARG A 2 20.37 2.48 2.74
N LYS A 3 19.98 2.39 4.00
CA LYS A 3 20.82 1.82 5.04
C LYS A 3 20.52 0.32 5.16
N PRO A 4 21.50 -0.52 5.50
CA PRO A 4 21.30 -1.96 5.62
C PRO A 4 20.41 -2.34 6.80
N GLU A 5 20.26 -1.46 7.80
CA GLU A 5 19.36 -1.71 8.93
C GLU A 5 17.87 -1.51 8.61
N PRO A 6 16.97 -2.29 9.26
CA PRO A 6 15.53 -2.13 9.13
C PRO A 6 15.05 -0.72 9.47
N MET A 7 14.08 -0.22 8.70
CA MET A 7 13.47 1.09 8.95
C MET A 7 12.35 0.97 9.98
N ASN A 8 12.52 1.63 11.13
CA ASN A 8 11.45 1.87 12.10
C ASN A 8 11.31 3.37 12.34
N ARG A 9 10.30 4.00 11.73
CA ARG A 9 10.11 5.46 11.71
C ARG A 9 8.66 5.80 12.01
N LEU A 10 8.46 6.78 12.89
CA LEU A 10 7.17 7.43 13.08
C LEU A 10 7.09 8.66 12.17
N LEU A 11 6.14 8.65 11.24
CA LEU A 11 5.82 9.83 10.44
C LEU A 11 4.65 10.58 11.08
N GLN A 12 4.95 11.64 11.82
CA GLN A 12 3.97 12.46 12.51
C GLN A 12 3.73 13.78 11.77
N GLY A 13 2.48 14.22 11.75
CA GLY A 13 2.06 15.49 11.16
C GLY A 13 0.54 15.65 11.20
N ASP A 14 0.05 16.87 11.04
CA ASP A 14 -1.38 17.19 11.14
C ASP A 14 -2.20 16.58 10.01
N VAL A 15 -3.54 16.55 10.16
CA VAL A 15 -4.43 16.14 9.06
C VAL A 15 -4.20 17.07 7.86
N GLY A 16 -4.09 16.49 6.66
CA GLY A 16 -3.80 17.26 5.44
C GLY A 16 -2.32 17.54 5.16
N SER A 17 -1.40 17.26 6.08
CA SER A 17 0.06 17.46 5.89
C SER A 17 0.74 16.53 4.86
N GLY A 18 -0.02 15.72 4.11
CA GLY A 18 0.55 14.90 3.03
C GLY A 18 1.21 13.59 3.46
N LYS A 19 0.98 13.10 4.68
CA LYS A 19 1.56 11.82 5.18
C LYS A 19 1.37 10.63 4.24
N THR A 20 0.20 10.53 3.60
CA THR A 20 -0.10 9.48 2.62
C THR A 20 0.83 9.53 1.40
N ALA A 21 1.19 10.74 0.94
CA ALA A 21 2.12 10.89 -0.19
C ALA A 21 3.53 10.42 0.18
N VAL A 22 4.00 10.74 1.39
CA VAL A 22 5.29 10.24 1.90
C VAL A 22 5.30 8.72 2.02
N ALA A 23 4.22 8.13 2.55
CA ALA A 23 4.07 6.68 2.63
C ALA A 23 4.07 6.02 1.24
N LEU A 24 3.38 6.63 0.26
CA LEU A 24 3.39 6.15 -1.13
C LEU A 24 4.78 6.21 -1.75
N CYS A 25 5.53 7.30 -1.57
CA CYS A 25 6.91 7.40 -2.06
C CYS A 25 7.80 6.30 -1.46
N ALA A 26 7.66 6.01 -0.17
CA ALA A 26 8.40 4.93 0.47
C ALA A 26 8.00 3.54 -0.09
N ALA A 27 6.71 3.31 -0.35
CA ALA A 27 6.22 2.10 -0.96
C ALA A 27 6.74 1.92 -2.40
N LEU A 28 6.72 2.98 -3.21
CA LEU A 28 7.22 2.95 -4.58
C LEU A 28 8.71 2.62 -4.67
N LEU A 29 9.53 3.15 -3.74
CA LEU A 29 10.95 2.78 -3.67
C LEU A 29 11.15 1.28 -3.43
N ALA A 30 10.31 0.66 -2.59
CA ALA A 30 10.37 -0.78 -2.37
C ALA A 30 9.89 -1.57 -3.60
N VAL A 31 8.82 -1.10 -4.26
CA VAL A 31 8.26 -1.72 -5.47
C VAL A 31 9.23 -1.66 -6.64
N GLU A 32 9.92 -0.54 -6.82
CA GLU A 32 10.94 -0.35 -7.87
C GLU A 32 12.16 -1.26 -7.66
N ASP A 33 12.45 -1.66 -6.41
CA ASP A 33 13.50 -2.64 -6.07
C ASP A 33 12.98 -4.11 -6.14
N GLY A 34 11.78 -4.34 -6.67
CA GLY A 34 11.21 -5.69 -6.84
C GLY A 34 10.58 -6.29 -5.59
N TYR A 35 10.21 -5.47 -4.60
CA TYR A 35 9.51 -5.93 -3.40
C TYR A 35 8.03 -5.55 -3.43
N GLN A 36 7.24 -6.15 -2.53
CA GLN A 36 5.87 -5.74 -2.27
C GLN A 36 5.81 -4.75 -1.10
N ALA A 37 4.85 -3.82 -1.15
CA ALA A 37 4.59 -2.88 -0.08
C ALA A 37 3.17 -3.06 0.47
N ALA A 38 3.03 -3.03 1.79
CA ALA A 38 1.74 -3.08 2.49
C ALA A 38 1.48 -1.77 3.21
N LEU A 39 0.30 -1.18 2.98
CA LEU A 39 -0.21 -0.03 3.74
C LEU A 39 -1.40 -0.50 4.57
N MET A 40 -1.25 -0.48 5.89
CA MET A 40 -2.29 -0.90 6.83
C MET A 40 -3.09 0.31 7.33
N ALA A 41 -4.38 0.12 7.53
CA ALA A 41 -5.27 1.10 8.14
C ALA A 41 -6.10 0.45 9.25
N PRO A 42 -6.53 1.19 10.28
CA PRO A 42 -7.18 0.60 11.46
C PRO A 42 -8.65 0.21 11.22
N THR A 43 -9.26 0.66 10.12
CA THR A 43 -10.63 0.33 9.74
C THR A 43 -10.74 0.10 8.24
N GLU A 44 -11.74 -0.69 7.83
CA GLU A 44 -12.01 -0.96 6.41
C GLU A 44 -12.31 0.32 5.63
N ILE A 45 -13.08 1.24 6.23
CA ILE A 45 -13.41 2.53 5.61
C ILE A 45 -12.14 3.34 5.30
N LEU A 46 -11.17 3.37 6.21
CA LEU A 46 -9.89 4.05 5.96
C LEU A 46 -9.04 3.31 4.92
N ALA A 47 -9.04 1.97 4.94
CA ALA A 47 -8.34 1.16 3.94
C ALA A 47 -8.90 1.42 2.52
N GLU A 48 -10.23 1.47 2.36
CA GLU A 48 -10.90 1.82 1.11
C GLU A 48 -10.59 3.25 0.66
N GLN A 49 -10.56 4.21 1.58
CA GLN A 49 -10.17 5.59 1.28
C GLN A 49 -8.73 5.65 0.76
N HIS A 50 -7.78 4.99 1.44
CA HIS A 50 -6.41 4.91 0.98
C HIS A 50 -6.31 4.23 -0.38
N ALA A 51 -6.94 3.07 -0.59
CA ALA A 51 -6.91 2.36 -1.86
C ALA A 51 -7.44 3.22 -3.02
N ARG A 52 -8.55 3.95 -2.82
CA ARG A 52 -9.08 4.88 -3.83
C ARG A 52 -8.11 6.00 -4.13
N SER A 53 -7.54 6.66 -3.12
CA SER A 53 -6.55 7.73 -3.32
C SER A 53 -5.30 7.24 -4.02
N LEU A 54 -4.77 6.07 -3.64
CA LEU A 54 -3.58 5.48 -4.25
C LEU A 54 -3.82 5.10 -5.71
N ARG A 55 -4.95 4.46 -6.03
CA ARG A 55 -5.34 4.13 -7.41
C ARG A 55 -5.46 5.38 -8.28
N ALA A 56 -6.01 6.47 -7.73
CA ALA A 56 -6.10 7.74 -8.44
C ALA A 56 -4.71 8.35 -8.70
N LEU A 57 -3.81 8.35 -7.71
CA LEU A 57 -2.45 8.86 -7.85
C LEU A 57 -1.59 8.03 -8.81
N LEU A 58 -1.85 6.73 -8.89
CA LEU A 58 -1.07 5.78 -9.71
C LEU A 58 -1.73 5.46 -11.06
N ARG A 59 -2.76 6.21 -11.48
CA ARG A 59 -3.55 5.90 -12.68
C ARG A 59 -2.70 5.73 -13.95
N GLU A 60 -1.64 6.51 -14.07
CA GLU A 60 -0.74 6.49 -15.23
C GLU A 60 0.46 5.52 -15.06
N ARG A 61 0.62 4.89 -13.88
CA ARG A 61 1.67 3.90 -13.57
C ARG A 61 1.12 2.47 -13.68
N ARG A 62 0.96 1.99 -14.91
CA ARG A 62 0.34 0.67 -15.22
C ARG A 62 1.04 -0.52 -14.59
N GLU A 63 2.30 -0.37 -14.22
CA GLU A 63 3.15 -1.43 -13.65
C GLU A 63 2.93 -1.61 -12.14
N VAL A 64 2.26 -0.67 -11.47
CA VAL A 64 2.02 -0.73 -10.02
C VAL A 64 0.56 -1.08 -9.74
N HIS A 65 0.33 -2.27 -9.19
CA HIS A 65 -1.00 -2.72 -8.81
C HIS A 65 -1.31 -2.37 -7.34
N VAL A 66 -2.49 -1.79 -7.08
CA VAL A 66 -3.01 -1.57 -5.72
C VAL A 66 -4.20 -2.47 -5.45
N GLU A 67 -4.01 -3.46 -4.58
CA GLU A 67 -5.05 -4.37 -4.12
C GLU A 67 -5.54 -4.03 -2.71
N LEU A 68 -6.85 -4.10 -2.48
CA LEU A 68 -7.47 -3.83 -1.18
C LEU A 68 -7.80 -5.17 -0.50
N VAL A 69 -7.27 -5.38 0.71
CA VAL A 69 -7.52 -6.60 1.49
C VAL A 69 -8.25 -6.23 2.79
N THR A 70 -9.49 -6.65 2.92
CA THR A 70 -10.36 -6.40 4.09
C THR A 70 -11.06 -7.68 4.55
N GLY A 71 -11.66 -7.64 5.74
CA GLY A 71 -12.44 -8.75 6.29
C GLY A 71 -13.75 -8.98 5.55
N SER A 72 -14.27 -7.93 4.90
CA SER A 72 -15.48 -7.94 4.07
C SER A 72 -15.36 -8.64 2.71
N LEU A 73 -14.14 -8.98 2.26
CA LEU A 73 -13.96 -9.69 0.98
C LEU A 73 -14.66 -11.06 0.97
N GLY A 74 -15.37 -11.35 -0.12
CA GLY A 74 -15.95 -12.67 -0.34
C GLY A 74 -14.89 -13.75 -0.56
N THR A 75 -15.26 -15.03 -0.44
CA THR A 75 -14.31 -16.15 -0.53
C THR A 75 -13.45 -16.14 -1.80
N ARG A 76 -14.04 -15.79 -2.95
CA ARG A 76 -13.33 -15.71 -4.23
C ARG A 76 -12.32 -14.56 -4.27
N GLU A 77 -12.73 -13.38 -3.84
CA GLU A 77 -11.89 -12.17 -3.80
C GLU A 77 -10.74 -12.35 -2.82
N ARG A 78 -11.01 -12.88 -1.63
CA ARG A 78 -9.98 -13.22 -0.65
C ARG A 78 -8.97 -14.21 -1.21
N SER A 79 -9.43 -15.27 -1.87
CA SER A 79 -8.52 -16.24 -2.49
C SER A 79 -7.66 -15.62 -3.60
N HIS A 80 -8.19 -14.63 -4.32
CA HIS A 80 -7.43 -13.89 -5.33
C HIS A 80 -6.39 -12.96 -4.68
N ALA A 81 -6.81 -12.16 -3.70
CA ALA A 81 -5.94 -11.28 -2.93
C ALA A 81 -4.80 -12.06 -2.24
N ASP A 82 -5.11 -13.21 -1.63
CA ASP A 82 -4.12 -14.08 -0.99
C ASP A 82 -3.09 -14.59 -2.00
N ARG A 83 -3.50 -14.89 -3.25
CA ARG A 83 -2.55 -15.28 -4.31
C ARG A 83 -1.64 -14.11 -4.69
N LEU A 84 -2.17 -12.90 -4.79
CA LEU A 84 -1.36 -11.71 -5.10
C LEU A 84 -0.36 -11.41 -3.97
N VAL A 85 -0.78 -11.54 -2.72
CA VAL A 85 0.09 -11.31 -1.56
C VAL A 85 1.16 -12.41 -1.43
N ARG A 86 0.83 -13.67 -1.73
CA ARG A 86 1.77 -14.79 -1.65
C ARG A 86 2.68 -14.92 -2.86
N GLY A 87 2.26 -14.40 -4.01
CA GLY A 87 2.98 -14.53 -5.27
C GLY A 87 4.37 -13.93 -5.22
N GLY A 88 4.63 -12.95 -4.35
CA GLY A 88 5.83 -12.13 -4.46
C GLY A 88 5.84 -11.35 -5.78
N ALA A 89 6.78 -10.43 -5.96
CA ALA A 89 6.97 -9.74 -7.24
C ALA A 89 7.37 -10.71 -8.36
#